data_AF-A0A2Z3UNG9-F1
#
_entry.id   AF-A0A2Z3UNG9-F1
#
_cell.length_a   1.000
_cell.length_b   1.000
_cell.length_c   1.000
_cell.angle_alpha   90.00
_cell.angle_beta   90.00
_cell.angle_gamma   90.00
#
_symmetry.space_group_name_H-M   'P 1'
#
loop_
_entity.id
_entity.type
_entity.pdbx_description
1 polymer ?
#
loop_
_entity_poly.entity_id
_entity_poly.type
_entity_poly.pdbx_seq_one_letter_code
_entity_poly.pdbx_strand_id
1 'polypeptide(L)'
;MKRAIVTVLAVGCIAGGVAAMGAMGVGSFVEDRLVSLMLPQSFFPYRCTEGDKRFASSLATLGILDAHPAGAKPYEERDGGCNDDDRLAYAGQSYRISGSRADALSFYRKAVIKDGWKPAPKDMEGCLVKAVGGRKVYLSMGFPDVPREKGLDEYYVQVNSTADGGGLC
;
A
#
# COMPACT_ATOMS: atom_id res chain seq x y z
N MET A 1 29.64 12.70 -18.81
CA MET A 1 28.74 13.84 -19.12
C MET A 1 27.78 13.43 -20.23
N LYS A 2 26.47 13.36 -19.94
CA LYS A 2 25.35 13.55 -20.88
C LYS A 2 24.03 13.35 -20.09
N ARG A 3 23.35 14.47 -19.82
CA ARG A 3 22.02 14.51 -19.17
C ARG A 3 20.97 14.36 -20.26
N ALA A 4 20.03 13.42 -20.10
CA ALA A 4 18.87 13.32 -20.97
C ALA A 4 17.74 14.16 -20.35
N ILE A 5 17.36 15.22 -21.07
CA ILE A 5 16.24 16.11 -20.77
C ILE A 5 15.01 15.49 -21.40
N VAL A 6 13.97 15.17 -20.63
CA VAL A 6 12.67 14.76 -21.15
C VAL A 6 11.75 15.98 -21.16
N THR A 7 11.42 16.41 -22.37
CA THR A 7 10.55 17.55 -22.68
C THR A 7 9.09 17.19 -22.45
N VAL A 8 8.40 18.01 -21.65
CA VAL A 8 6.94 17.95 -21.45
C VAL A 8 6.25 18.65 -22.62
N LEU A 9 5.40 17.93 -23.36
CA LEU A 9 4.52 18.51 -24.38
C LEU A 9 3.14 18.73 -23.78
N ALA A 10 2.83 19.99 -23.47
CA ALA A 10 1.48 20.47 -23.25
C ALA A 10 0.82 20.70 -24.62
N VAL A 11 -0.31 20.03 -24.88
CA VAL A 11 -1.18 20.34 -26.02
C VAL A 11 -2.48 20.90 -25.45
N GLY A 12 -2.57 22.23 -25.49
CA GLY A 12 -3.84 22.94 -25.38
C GLY A 12 -4.40 23.22 -26.77
N CYS A 13 -5.69 22.99 -26.95
CA CYS A 13 -6.47 23.58 -28.04
C CYS A 13 -7.75 24.16 -27.43
N ILE A 14 -7.79 25.49 -27.33
CA ILE A 14 -8.99 26.29 -27.11
C ILE A 14 -9.38 26.85 -28.48
N ALA A 15 -10.58 26.53 -28.94
CA ALA A 15 -11.41 27.27 -29.90
C ALA A 15 -12.76 26.54 -29.92
N GLY A 16 -13.92 27.13 -29.63
CA GLY A 16 -14.41 28.44 -30.01
C GLY A 16 -15.70 28.20 -30.82
N GLY A 17 -16.84 28.76 -30.39
CA GLY A 17 -18.08 28.69 -31.18
C GLY A 17 -19.35 28.71 -30.35
N VAL A 18 -19.77 29.91 -29.93
CA VAL A 18 -21.16 30.17 -29.50
C VAL A 18 -22.00 30.36 -30.77
N ALA A 19 -23.05 29.54 -30.92
CA ALA A 19 -24.14 29.84 -31.83
C ALA A 19 -25.45 29.62 -31.08
N ALA A 20 -26.09 30.73 -30.70
CA ALA A 20 -27.47 30.77 -30.24
C ALA A 20 -28.38 30.98 -31.46
N MET A 21 -29.33 30.08 -31.68
CA MET A 21 -30.57 30.36 -32.39
C MET A 21 -31.68 29.53 -31.73
N GLY A 22 -32.73 30.23 -31.30
CA GLY A 22 -33.85 29.66 -30.57
C GLY A 22 -34.93 29.11 -31.49
N ALA A 23 -35.79 28.28 -30.90
CA ALA A 23 -37.16 28.09 -31.34
C ALA A 23 -38.01 27.70 -30.12
N MET A 24 -39.04 28.49 -29.87
CA MET A 24 -40.06 28.25 -28.86
C MET A 24 -40.86 27.00 -29.24
N GLY A 25 -40.89 26.03 -28.32
CA GLY A 25 -41.76 24.86 -28.40
C GLY A 25 -42.20 24.48 -27.00
N VAL A 26 -43.40 24.93 -26.62
CA VAL A 26 -44.12 24.46 -25.43
C VAL A 26 -44.52 23.01 -25.65
N GLY A 27 -43.93 22.10 -24.87
CA GLY A 27 -44.24 20.67 -24.89
C GLY A 27 -43.59 19.98 -23.71
N SER A 28 -44.38 19.75 -22.66
CA SER A 28 -44.02 18.97 -21.48
C SER A 28 -43.55 17.58 -21.87
N PHE A 29 -42.26 17.29 -21.69
CA PHE A 29 -41.74 15.95 -21.46
C PHE A 29 -40.65 16.06 -20.39
N VAL A 30 -41.12 15.94 -19.15
CA VAL A 30 -40.38 15.41 -18.01
C VAL A 30 -40.01 13.96 -18.39
N GLU A 31 -38.90 13.43 -17.87
CA GLU A 31 -38.30 12.12 -18.23
C GLU A 31 -37.42 12.23 -19.50
N ASP A 32 -36.12 11.93 -19.53
CA ASP A 32 -35.41 10.87 -18.84
C ASP A 32 -33.88 11.14 -18.93
N ARG A 33 -33.34 11.96 -18.01
CA ARG A 33 -31.89 12.28 -17.96
C ARG A 33 -31.28 12.04 -16.58
N LEU A 34 -31.77 11.05 -15.86
CA LEU A 34 -31.35 10.77 -14.48
C LEU A 34 -31.25 9.27 -14.14
N VAL A 35 -30.72 8.41 -15.02
CA VAL A 35 -30.30 7.06 -14.60
C VAL A 35 -29.04 6.61 -15.34
N SER A 36 -27.88 7.15 -14.97
CA SER A 36 -26.59 6.55 -15.40
C SER A 36 -25.44 6.69 -14.40
N LEU A 37 -25.68 7.16 -13.18
CA LEU A 37 -24.63 7.29 -12.17
C LEU A 37 -25.14 6.91 -10.79
N MET A 38 -25.49 5.65 -10.58
CA MET A 38 -25.56 5.01 -9.25
C MET A 38 -25.81 3.52 -9.42
N LEU A 39 -25.02 2.84 -10.26
CA LEU A 39 -24.84 1.41 -10.02
C LEU A 39 -24.00 1.31 -8.74
N PRO A 40 -24.49 0.66 -7.68
CA PRO A 40 -23.69 0.44 -6.49
C PRO A 40 -22.47 -0.38 -6.91
N GLN A 41 -21.33 0.28 -7.04
CA GLN A 41 -20.06 -0.41 -7.01
C GLN A 41 -20.03 -1.13 -5.67
N SER A 42 -20.18 -2.47 -5.69
CA SER A 42 -19.81 -3.46 -4.65
C SER A 42 -20.93 -4.45 -4.33
N PHE A 43 -21.12 -5.48 -5.18
CA PHE A 43 -21.80 -6.72 -4.77
C PHE A 43 -20.83 -7.79 -4.24
N PHE A 44 -19.55 -7.45 -4.06
CA PHE A 44 -18.55 -8.27 -3.39
C PHE A 44 -17.88 -7.43 -2.30
N PRO A 45 -18.33 -7.51 -1.03
CA PRO A 45 -17.72 -6.76 0.07
C PRO A 45 -16.28 -7.20 0.39
N TYR A 46 -15.81 -8.28 -0.24
CA TYR A 46 -14.51 -8.93 -0.09
C TYR A 46 -13.61 -8.70 -1.32
N ARG A 47 -13.50 -7.47 -1.81
CA ARG A 47 -12.51 -7.12 -2.83
C ARG A 47 -11.83 -5.81 -2.49
N CYS A 48 -10.56 -5.70 -2.89
CA CYS A 48 -9.76 -4.52 -2.71
C CYS A 48 -10.32 -3.36 -3.53
N THR A 49 -10.58 -2.25 -2.85
CA THR A 49 -10.94 -1.00 -3.50
C THR A 49 -9.70 -0.28 -4.01
N GLU A 50 -9.87 0.72 -4.87
CA GLU A 50 -8.78 1.62 -5.25
C GLU A 50 -8.19 2.38 -4.04
N GLY A 51 -8.99 2.60 -3.00
CA GLY A 51 -8.52 3.14 -1.72
C GLY A 51 -7.56 2.19 -1.01
N ASP A 52 -7.84 0.89 -1.01
CA ASP A 52 -6.99 -0.12 -0.37
C ASP A 52 -5.66 -0.27 -1.12
N LYS A 53 -5.70 -0.31 -2.46
CA LYS A 53 -4.48 -0.35 -3.29
C LYS A 53 -3.62 0.89 -3.09
N ARG A 54 -4.21 2.09 -3.06
CA ARG A 54 -3.49 3.34 -2.79
C ARG A 54 -2.88 3.35 -1.39
N PHE A 55 -3.60 2.81 -0.41
CA PHE A 55 -3.07 2.67 0.95
C PHE A 55 -1.89 1.69 0.98
N ALA A 56 -1.97 0.55 0.29
CA ALA A 56 -0.85 -0.39 0.14
C ALA A 56 0.39 0.27 -0.48
N SER A 57 0.23 1.08 -1.54
CA SER A 57 1.33 1.86 -2.11
C SER A 57 1.94 2.84 -1.10
N SER A 58 1.15 3.39 -0.19
CA SER A 58 1.62 4.28 0.88
C SER A 58 2.36 3.50 1.99
N LEU A 59 1.98 2.24 2.23
CA LEU A 59 2.72 1.35 3.14
C LEU A 59 4.11 1.02 2.60
N ALA A 60 4.24 0.82 1.29
CA ALA A 60 5.51 0.51 0.64
C ALA A 60 6.56 1.63 0.74
N THR A 61 6.16 2.86 1.08
CA THR A 61 7.06 4.00 1.30
C THR A 61 7.49 4.16 2.77
N LEU A 62 7.07 3.26 3.67
CA LEU A 62 7.46 3.35 5.08
C LEU A 62 8.93 3.00 5.25
N GLY A 63 9.71 3.93 5.81
CA GLY A 63 11.16 3.78 5.97
C GLY A 63 11.59 2.61 6.86
N ILE A 64 10.69 2.04 7.67
CA ILE A 64 10.98 0.81 8.43
C ILE A 64 11.25 -0.39 7.51
N LEU A 65 10.66 -0.39 6.30
CA LEU A 65 10.90 -1.42 5.29
C LEU A 65 12.28 -1.30 4.64
N ASP A 66 12.90 -0.11 4.69
CA ASP A 66 14.26 0.14 4.22
C ASP A 66 15.31 -0.01 5.33
N ALA A 67 14.89 -0.05 6.60
CA ALA A 67 15.79 -0.25 7.71
C ALA A 67 16.30 -1.70 7.70
N HIS A 68 17.61 -1.91 7.78
CA HIS A 68 18.19 -3.24 7.88
C HIS A 68 19.55 -3.21 8.61
N PRO A 69 20.00 -4.33 9.21
CA PRO A 69 21.34 -4.43 9.77
C PRO A 69 22.43 -4.15 8.73
N ALA A 70 23.60 -3.72 9.19
CA ALA A 70 24.74 -3.50 8.31
C ALA A 70 25.11 -4.79 7.55
N GLY A 71 25.33 -4.66 6.24
CA GLY A 71 25.67 -5.78 5.36
C GLY A 71 24.47 -6.62 4.89
N ALA A 72 23.29 -6.49 5.51
CA ALA A 72 22.08 -7.09 4.97
C ALA A 72 21.75 -6.42 3.63
N LYS A 73 21.32 -7.20 2.66
CA LYS A 73 20.99 -6.72 1.30
C LYS A 73 19.54 -7.05 0.99
N PRO A 74 18.78 -6.11 0.39
CA PRO A 74 17.47 -6.42 -0.14
C PRO A 74 17.52 -7.66 -1.02
N TYR A 75 16.59 -8.57 -0.75
CA TYR A 75 16.32 -9.73 -1.58
C TYR A 75 15.01 -9.47 -2.30
N GLU A 76 15.05 -9.57 -3.63
CA GLU A 76 13.91 -9.27 -4.52
C GLU A 76 13.46 -7.80 -4.44
N GLU A 77 12.50 -7.47 -5.30
CA GLU A 77 11.82 -6.18 -5.26
C GLU A 77 10.90 -6.11 -4.04
N ARG A 78 10.49 -4.88 -3.71
CA ARG A 78 9.51 -4.65 -2.65
C ARG A 78 8.20 -5.34 -2.99
N ASP A 79 7.71 -6.17 -2.08
CA ASP A 79 6.39 -6.77 -2.19
C ASP A 79 5.34 -5.79 -1.64
N GLY A 80 4.13 -5.87 -2.19
CA GLY A 80 3.02 -5.06 -1.72
C GLY A 80 1.80 -5.16 -2.62
N GLY A 81 0.64 -4.97 -2.00
CA GLY A 81 -0.63 -5.13 -2.68
C GLY A 81 -1.79 -5.10 -1.71
N CYS A 82 -2.91 -5.63 -2.17
CA CYS A 82 -4.07 -5.83 -1.34
C CYS A 82 -4.64 -7.22 -1.61
N ASN A 83 -4.88 -7.99 -0.55
CA ASN A 83 -5.55 -9.27 -0.65
C ASN A 83 -7.06 -9.04 -0.70
N ASP A 84 -7.72 -9.57 -1.75
CA ASP A 84 -9.14 -9.35 -1.99
C ASP A 84 -10.00 -9.91 -0.84
N ASP A 85 -9.67 -11.11 -0.33
CA ASP A 85 -10.53 -11.87 0.58
C ASP A 85 -10.79 -11.15 1.91
N ASP A 86 -9.77 -10.48 2.45
CA ASP A 86 -9.78 -9.79 3.74
C ASP A 86 -9.60 -8.27 3.60
N ARG A 87 -9.47 -7.77 2.36
CA ARG A 87 -9.13 -6.37 2.05
C ARG A 87 -7.90 -5.89 2.82
N LEU A 88 -6.93 -6.78 3.00
CA LEU A 88 -5.69 -6.52 3.70
C LEU A 88 -4.72 -5.83 2.77
N ALA A 89 -4.52 -4.53 2.98
CA ALA A 89 -3.43 -3.81 2.33
C ALA A 89 -2.11 -4.18 3.02
N TYR A 90 -1.09 -4.53 2.23
CA TYR A 90 0.21 -4.95 2.76
C TYR A 90 1.37 -4.40 1.93
N ALA A 91 2.54 -4.34 2.56
CA ALA A 91 3.82 -4.12 1.91
C ALA A 91 4.93 -4.82 2.69
N GLY A 92 5.97 -5.29 2.02
CA GLY A 92 7.05 -5.99 2.67
C GLY A 92 8.37 -5.92 1.92
N GLN A 93 9.45 -6.13 2.65
CA GLN A 93 10.80 -6.23 2.09
C GLN A 93 11.50 -7.45 2.68
N SER A 94 12.02 -8.28 1.79
CA SER A 94 12.90 -9.39 2.15
C SER A 94 14.35 -8.97 2.10
N TYR A 95 15.17 -9.61 2.93
CA TYR A 95 16.59 -9.32 3.08
C TYR A 95 17.38 -10.62 3.23
N ARG A 96 18.55 -10.66 2.60
CA ARG A 96 19.57 -11.68 2.88
C ARG A 96 20.29 -11.34 4.18
N ILE A 97 20.39 -12.31 5.08
CA ILE A 97 21.05 -12.19 6.37
C ILE A 97 22.57 -12.12 6.15
N SER A 98 23.21 -11.11 6.73
CA SER A 98 24.68 -10.97 6.79
C SER A 98 25.30 -11.41 8.12
N GLY A 99 24.46 -11.75 9.12
CA GLY A 99 24.86 -12.09 10.50
C GLY A 99 23.98 -13.21 11.08
N SER A 100 23.58 -13.11 12.34
CA SER A 100 22.64 -14.08 12.93
C SER A 100 21.19 -13.59 12.88
N ARG A 101 20.23 -14.52 12.97
CA ARG A 101 18.80 -14.20 13.16
C ARG A 101 18.57 -13.32 14.40
N ALA A 102 19.33 -13.58 15.47
CA ALA A 102 19.26 -12.81 16.71
C ALA A 102 19.70 -11.36 16.53
N ASP A 103 20.72 -11.11 15.69
CA ASP A 103 21.17 -9.75 15.37
C ASP A 103 20.12 -8.97 14.60
N ALA A 104 19.48 -9.62 13.61
CA ALA A 104 18.39 -9.03 12.86
C ALA A 104 17.20 -8.66 13.77
N LEU A 105 16.79 -9.57 14.66
CA LEU A 105 15.74 -9.29 15.66
C LEU A 105 16.12 -8.14 16.60
N SER A 106 17.35 -8.13 17.11
CA SER A 106 17.85 -7.08 18.00
C SER A 106 17.88 -5.72 17.31
N PHE A 107 18.27 -5.69 16.03
CA PHE A 107 18.23 -4.49 15.20
C PHE A 107 16.80 -3.94 15.06
N TYR A 108 15.84 -4.78 14.64
CA TYR A 108 14.47 -4.29 14.44
C TYR A 108 13.80 -3.87 15.74
N ARG A 109 14.04 -4.56 16.87
CA ARG A 109 13.55 -4.10 18.19
C ARG A 109 13.94 -2.66 18.49
N LYS A 110 15.15 -2.23 18.09
CA LYS A 110 15.59 -0.84 18.27
C LYS A 110 15.02 0.09 17.20
N ALA A 111 15.04 -0.36 15.94
CA ALA A 111 14.58 0.43 14.80
C ALA A 111 13.09 0.81 14.91
N VAL A 112 12.24 -0.16 15.27
CA VAL A 112 10.79 0.03 15.39
C VAL A 112 10.41 0.97 16.52
N ILE A 113 11.10 0.89 17.67
CA ILE A 113 10.89 1.81 18.79
C ILE A 113 11.31 3.23 18.41
N LYS A 114 12.46 3.38 17.73
CA LYS A 114 12.91 4.68 17.21
C LYS A 114 11.93 5.27 16.20
N ASP A 115 11.33 4.41 15.36
CA ASP A 115 10.31 4.82 14.39
C ASP A 115 8.91 5.02 15.03
N GLY A 116 8.76 4.77 16.33
CA GLY A 116 7.52 5.05 17.08
C GLY A 116 6.46 3.96 17.03
N TRP A 117 6.83 2.75 16.62
CA TRP A 117 5.98 1.56 16.77
C TRP A 117 5.86 1.16 18.23
N LYS A 118 4.71 0.58 18.59
CA LYS A 118 4.42 0.11 19.95
C LYS A 118 4.07 -1.37 19.92
N PRO A 119 4.34 -2.15 20.98
CA PRO A 119 3.80 -3.49 21.10
C PRO A 119 2.28 -3.48 20.90
N ALA A 120 1.77 -4.45 20.13
CA ALA A 120 0.34 -4.68 20.03
C ALA A 120 -0.22 -5.14 21.40
N PRO A 121 -1.56 -5.09 21.60
CA PRO A 121 -2.20 -5.69 22.77
C PRO A 121 -1.85 -7.17 22.96
N LYS A 122 -2.02 -7.68 24.18
CA LYS A 122 -1.47 -8.99 24.64
C LYS A 122 -1.91 -10.21 23.82
N ASP A 123 -3.00 -10.13 23.08
CA ASP A 123 -3.50 -11.18 22.19
C ASP A 123 -2.69 -11.31 20.89
N MET A 124 -1.76 -10.39 20.64
CA MET A 124 -0.91 -10.32 19.44
C MET A 124 0.57 -10.24 19.83
N GLU A 125 1.07 -11.25 20.55
CA GLU A 125 2.48 -11.32 20.94
C GLU A 125 3.41 -11.29 19.72
N GLY A 126 4.46 -10.48 19.77
CA GLY A 126 5.40 -10.30 18.65
C GLY A 126 4.96 -9.29 17.59
N CYS A 127 3.71 -8.83 17.61
CA CYS A 127 3.24 -7.75 16.74
C CYS A 127 3.62 -6.36 17.26
N LEU A 128 3.86 -5.47 16.31
CA LEU A 128 4.03 -4.04 16.56
C LEU A 128 2.95 -3.26 15.82
N VAL A 129 2.43 -2.19 16.42
CA VAL A 129 1.36 -1.38 15.86
C VAL A 129 1.77 0.10 15.80
N LYS A 130 1.37 0.77 14.72
CA LYS A 130 1.53 2.21 14.51
C LYS A 130 0.34 2.76 13.72
N ALA A 131 -0.03 4.01 13.97
CA ALA A 131 -1.03 4.70 13.15
C ALA A 131 -0.37 5.31 11.92
N VAL A 132 -0.86 4.98 10.73
CA VAL A 132 -0.40 5.53 9.44
C VAL A 132 -1.64 5.94 8.65
N GLY A 133 -1.71 7.22 8.24
CA GLY A 133 -2.87 7.73 7.50
C GLY A 133 -4.21 7.56 8.22
N GLY A 134 -4.20 7.57 9.56
CA GLY A 134 -5.40 7.36 10.38
C GLY A 134 -5.81 5.89 10.58
N ARG A 135 -5.10 4.93 9.98
CA ARG A 135 -5.35 3.48 10.14
C ARG A 135 -4.31 2.84 11.04
N LYS A 136 -4.73 1.82 11.80
CA LYS A 136 -3.79 0.94 12.52
C LYS A 136 -3.08 0.05 11.51
N VAL A 137 -1.76 0.09 11.53
CA VAL A 137 -0.88 -0.76 10.73
C VAL A 137 -0.12 -1.64 11.69
N TYR A 138 -0.04 -2.91 11.34
CA TYR A 138 0.69 -3.92 12.09
C TYR A 138 1.98 -4.23 11.33
N LEU A 139 3.06 -4.42 12.07
CA LEU A 139 4.38 -4.77 11.58
C LEU A 139 4.77 -6.11 12.18
N SER A 140 5.20 -7.02 11.31
CA SER A 140 5.77 -8.29 11.66
C SER A 140 7.13 -8.47 11.00
N MET A 141 7.98 -9.24 11.66
CA MET A 141 9.26 -9.71 11.12
C MET A 141 9.28 -11.23 11.28
N GLY A 142 9.67 -11.92 10.22
CA GLY A 142 9.72 -13.38 10.23
C GLY A 142 10.91 -13.94 9.48
N PHE A 143 11.12 -15.24 9.68
CA PHE A 143 12.10 -16.04 8.95
C PHE A 143 11.31 -17.15 8.25
N PRO A 144 11.53 -17.39 6.96
CA PRO A 144 10.86 -18.49 6.28
C PRO A 144 11.37 -19.82 6.85
N ASP A 145 10.45 -20.79 7.00
CA ASP A 145 10.77 -22.13 7.46
C ASP A 145 11.67 -22.88 6.47
N VAL A 146 11.45 -22.60 5.18
CA VAL A 146 12.25 -23.12 4.08
C VAL A 146 12.84 -21.93 3.32
N PRO A 147 14.17 -21.80 3.25
CA PRO A 147 14.81 -20.78 2.44
C PRO A 147 14.36 -20.87 0.98
N ARG A 148 14.03 -19.73 0.37
CA ARG A 148 13.72 -19.66 -1.07
C ARG A 148 14.90 -20.07 -1.95
N GLU A 149 16.12 -19.81 -1.48
CA GLU A 149 17.37 -20.21 -2.12
C GLU A 149 18.23 -21.04 -1.16
N LYS A 150 18.72 -22.20 -1.63
CA LYS A 150 19.51 -23.12 -0.79
C LYS A 150 20.79 -22.45 -0.29
N GLY A 151 21.01 -22.52 1.02
CA GLY A 151 22.22 -22.02 1.67
C GLY A 151 22.21 -20.53 1.97
N LEU A 152 21.08 -19.84 1.76
CA LEU A 152 20.90 -18.46 2.19
C LEU A 152 19.93 -18.39 3.36
N ASP A 153 20.36 -17.70 4.42
CA ASP A 153 19.46 -17.28 5.49
C ASP A 153 18.81 -15.95 5.06
N GLU A 154 17.48 -15.90 5.06
CA GLU A 154 16.71 -14.71 4.73
C GLU A 154 15.73 -14.36 5.85
N TYR A 155 15.30 -13.11 5.89
CA TYR A 155 14.18 -12.67 6.71
C TYR A 155 13.33 -11.70 5.92
N TYR A 156 12.08 -11.56 6.34
CA TYR A 156 11.17 -10.57 5.78
C TYR A 156 10.65 -9.64 6.87
N VAL A 157 10.34 -8.42 6.46
CA VAL A 157 9.61 -7.46 7.26
C VAL A 157 8.38 -7.05 6.48
N GLN A 158 7.23 -7.14 7.11
CA GLN A 158 5.95 -6.89 6.49
C GLN A 158 5.13 -5.95 7.35
N VAL A 159 4.45 -5.01 6.69
CA VAL A 159 3.41 -4.18 7.28
C VAL A 159 2.08 -4.51 6.63
N ASN A 160 1.01 -4.53 7.41
CA ASN A 160 -0.33 -4.75 6.89
C ASN A 160 -1.42 -4.03 7.69
N SER A 161 -2.60 -3.88 7.09
CA SER A 161 -3.77 -3.24 7.69
C SER A 161 -5.04 -3.60 6.93
N THR A 162 -6.08 -4.04 7.64
CA THR A 162 -7.43 -4.16 7.09
C THR A 162 -8.17 -2.82 7.18
N ALA A 163 -9.26 -2.66 6.41
CA ALA A 163 -9.98 -1.40 6.33
C ALA A 163 -10.59 -0.93 7.67
N ASP A 164 -10.96 -1.88 8.54
CA ASP A 164 -11.47 -1.66 9.89
C ASP A 164 -10.36 -1.47 10.95
N GLY A 165 -9.09 -1.53 10.55
CA GLY A 165 -7.95 -1.38 11.45
C GLY A 165 -7.58 -2.64 12.24
N GLY A 166 -8.10 -3.80 11.83
CA GLY A 166 -7.49 -5.09 12.11
C GLY A 166 -6.19 -5.28 11.31
N GLY A 167 -5.50 -6.37 11.60
CA GLY A 167 -4.30 -6.77 10.88
C GLY A 167 -3.83 -8.13 11.34
N LEU A 168 -2.85 -8.66 10.63
CA LEU A 168 -2.29 -9.98 10.88
C LEU A 168 -0.81 -9.85 11.25
N CYS A 169 -0.40 -10.66 12.22
CA CYS A 169 0.96 -11.18 12.32
C CYS A 169 0.83 -12.69 12.52
#